data_AF-A0A9E3BWT5-F1
#
_entry.id   AF-A0A9E3BWT5-F1
#
_cell.length_a   1.000
_cell.length_b   1.000
_cell.length_c   1.000
_cell.angle_alpha   90.00
_cell.angle_beta   90.00
_cell.angle_gamma   90.00
#
_symmetry.space_group_name_H-M   'P 1'
#
loop_
_entity.id
_entity.type
_entity.pdbx_description
1 polymer ?
#
loop_
_entity_poly.entity_id
_entity_poly.type
_entity_poly.pdbx_seq_one_letter_code
_entity_poly.pdbx_strand_id
1 'polypeptide(L)'
;MNANNLNRVNLSDLQVKRNEHPDWPTGAERIPDAGEQVFCVEGVAEVVKVLGRTGDGSRLLELKLVDDPKAKPFYAAASNVLVHPAQAA
;
A
#
# COMPACT_ATOMS: atom_id res chain seq x y z
N MET A 1 7.00 -23.82 26.46
CA MET A 1 6.72 -24.28 25.09
C MET A 1 5.83 -23.22 24.44
N ASN A 2 6.40 -22.28 23.67
CA ASN A 2 5.60 -21.22 23.04
C ASN A 2 5.00 -21.74 21.74
N ALA A 3 3.66 -21.85 21.70
CA ALA A 3 2.92 -22.18 20.51
C ALA A 3 3.07 -21.05 19.49
N ASN A 4 3.73 -21.36 18.37
CA ASN A 4 3.77 -20.50 17.19
C ASN A 4 2.33 -20.39 16.67
N ASN A 5 1.64 -19.30 16.98
CA ASN A 5 0.32 -19.00 16.45
C ASN A 5 0.48 -18.58 14.97
N LEU A 6 0.73 -19.56 14.11
CA LEU A 6 0.69 -19.44 12.65
C LEU A 6 -0.78 -19.37 12.23
N ASN A 7 -1.48 -18.29 12.62
CA ASN A 7 -2.73 -17.94 11.96
C ASN A 7 -2.37 -17.69 10.50
N ARG A 8 -2.71 -18.66 9.64
CA ARG A 8 -2.58 -18.51 8.19
C ARG A 8 -3.47 -17.35 7.79
N VAL A 9 -2.85 -16.19 7.55
CA VAL A 9 -3.54 -15.04 6.98
C VAL A 9 -3.99 -15.43 5.58
N ASN A 10 -5.27 -15.24 5.27
CA ASN A 10 -5.74 -15.45 3.93
C ASN A 10 -5.18 -14.34 3.05
N LEU A 11 -4.53 -14.70 1.94
CA LEU A 11 -3.89 -13.72 1.05
C LEU A 11 -4.90 -12.71 0.48
N SER A 12 -6.17 -13.09 0.36
CA SER A 12 -7.25 -12.18 -0.04
C SER A 12 -7.45 -11.02 0.91
N ASP A 13 -7.14 -11.21 2.20
CA ASP A 13 -7.36 -10.21 3.24
C ASP A 13 -6.22 -9.17 3.28
N LEU A 14 -5.13 -9.42 2.54
CA LEU A 14 -3.99 -8.51 2.42
C LEU A 14 -4.02 -7.69 1.12
N GLN A 15 -5.01 -7.92 0.27
CA GLN A 15 -5.16 -7.20 -1.00
C GLN A 15 -6.04 -5.98 -0.84
N VAL A 16 -5.61 -4.85 -1.43
CA VAL A 16 -6.44 -3.64 -1.49
C VAL A 16 -7.72 -3.94 -2.26
N LYS A 17 -8.87 -3.61 -1.65
CA LYS A 17 -10.17 -3.84 -2.27
C LYS A 17 -10.44 -2.74 -3.29
N ARG A 18 -10.11 -3.01 -4.56
CA ARG A 18 -10.35 -2.08 -5.67
C ARG A 18 -11.80 -1.62 -5.79
N ASN A 19 -12.75 -2.42 -5.29
CA ASN A 19 -14.17 -2.08 -5.31
C ASN A 19 -14.52 -0.86 -4.44
N GLU A 20 -13.69 -0.49 -3.47
CA GLU A 20 -13.92 0.69 -2.63
C GLU A 20 -13.64 1.99 -3.41
N HIS A 21 -12.73 1.94 -4.40
CA HIS A 21 -12.40 3.04 -5.28
C HIS A 21 -12.13 2.53 -6.70
N PRO A 22 -13.19 2.19 -7.47
CA PRO A 22 -13.04 1.51 -8.77
C PRO A 22 -12.37 2.38 -9.83
N ASP A 23 -12.46 3.72 -9.71
CA ASP A 23 -11.90 4.67 -10.67
C ASP A 23 -10.46 5.09 -10.33
N TRP A 24 -9.89 4.56 -9.24
CA TRP A 24 -8.54 4.93 -8.81
C TRP A 24 -7.52 3.99 -9.45
N PRO A 25 -6.51 4.50 -10.17
CA PRO A 25 -5.44 3.66 -10.69
C PRO A 25 -4.65 3.03 -9.55
N THR A 26 -4.15 1.82 -9.78
CA THR A 26 -3.18 1.23 -8.86
C THR A 26 -1.84 1.97 -8.94
N GLY A 27 -1.03 1.83 -7.89
CA GLY A 27 0.36 2.29 -7.91
C GLY A 27 1.24 1.63 -8.97
N ALA A 28 0.79 0.51 -9.57
CA ALA A 28 1.47 -0.11 -10.72
C ALA A 28 1.13 0.58 -12.05
N GLU A 29 -0.09 1.10 -12.19
CA GLU A 29 -0.53 1.84 -13.39
C GLU A 29 -0.04 3.28 -13.38
N ARG A 30 -0.03 3.91 -12.19
CA ARG A 30 0.51 5.25 -11.96
C ARG A 30 1.33 5.25 -10.68
N ILE A 31 2.65 5.25 -10.83
CA ILE A 31 3.58 5.21 -9.70
C ILE A 31 3.44 6.51 -8.89
N PRO A 32 3.17 6.44 -7.57
CA PRO A 32 3.12 7.62 -6.71
C PRO A 32 4.50 8.17 -6.38
N ASP A 33 4.59 9.49 -6.25
CA ASP A 33 5.76 10.18 -5.73
C ASP A 33 5.78 10.16 -4.19
N ALA A 34 6.94 10.44 -3.61
CA ALA A 34 7.06 10.61 -2.17
C ALA A 34 6.29 11.87 -1.72
N GLY A 35 5.52 11.73 -0.64
CA GLY A 35 4.61 12.74 -0.11
C GLY A 35 3.17 12.63 -0.61
N GLU A 36 2.90 11.84 -1.65
CA GLU A 36 1.53 11.58 -2.10
C GLU A 36 0.77 10.65 -1.14
N GLN A 37 -0.56 10.77 -1.11
CA GLN A 37 -1.42 9.86 -0.36
C GLN A 37 -1.96 8.75 -1.26
N VAL A 38 -1.93 7.53 -0.73
CA VAL A 38 -2.45 6.32 -1.36
C VAL A 38 -3.43 5.62 -0.42
N PHE A 39 -4.33 4.83 -0.99
CA PHE A 39 -5.21 3.96 -0.23
C PHE A 39 -4.70 2.52 -0.28
N CYS A 40 -4.58 1.90 0.89
CA CYS A 40 -4.15 0.52 1.04
C CYS A 40 -5.11 -0.25 1.97
N VAL A 41 -4.86 -1.53 2.19
CA VAL A 41 -5.72 -2.38 3.04
C VAL A 41 -5.84 -1.89 4.49
N GLU A 42 -4.83 -1.18 4.98
CA GLU A 42 -4.80 -0.58 6.33
C GLU A 42 -5.41 0.85 6.37
N GLY A 43 -5.88 1.37 5.23
CA GLY A 43 -6.45 2.72 5.12
C GLY A 43 -5.57 3.70 4.32
N VAL A 44 -5.73 5.00 4.60
CA VAL A 44 -4.99 6.07 3.91
C VAL A 44 -3.56 6.14 4.45
N ALA A 45 -2.58 6.09 3.54
CA ALA A 45 -1.17 6.16 3.86
C ALA A 45 -0.44 7.18 2.97
N GLU A 46 0.57 7.83 3.53
CA GLU A 46 1.50 8.68 2.79
C GLU A 46 2.68 7.83 2.27
N VAL A 47 3.11 8.09 1.03
CA VAL A 47 4.31 7.48 0.46
C VAL A 47 5.55 8.17 1.03
N VAL A 48 6.30 7.46 1.87
CA VAL A 48 7.55 7.94 2.42
C VAL A 48 8.67 7.81 1.39
N LYS A 49 8.75 6.67 0.69
CA LYS A 49 9.75 6.41 -0.37
C LYS A 49 9.24 5.44 -1.43
N VAL A 50 9.75 5.62 -2.65
CA VAL A 50 9.61 4.66 -3.75
C VAL A 50 10.91 3.88 -3.90
N LEU A 51 10.90 2.62 -3.49
CA LEU A 51 12.03 1.68 -3.53
C LEU A 51 12.01 0.85 -4.82
N GLY A 52 12.87 -0.18 -4.91
CA GLY A 52 13.08 -1.02 -6.10
C GLY A 52 11.84 -1.80 -6.57
N ARG A 53 12.04 -2.88 -7.34
CA ARG A 53 10.92 -3.68 -7.87
C ARG A 53 10.58 -4.87 -6.99
N THR A 54 9.30 -5.20 -6.91
CA THR A 54 8.76 -6.43 -6.31
C THR A 54 8.69 -7.56 -7.35
N GLY A 55 8.40 -8.78 -6.89
CA GLY A 55 8.32 -9.96 -7.78
C GLY A 55 7.19 -9.92 -8.81
N ASP A 56 6.17 -9.08 -8.59
CA ASP A 56 5.09 -8.81 -9.55
C ASP A 56 5.44 -7.71 -10.57
N GLY A 57 6.67 -7.18 -10.52
CA GLY A 57 7.17 -6.15 -11.44
C GLY A 57 6.82 -4.71 -11.04
N SER A 58 5.96 -4.50 -10.04
CA SER A 58 5.62 -3.16 -9.54
C SER A 58 6.72 -2.58 -8.64
N ARG A 59 6.58 -1.33 -8.20
CA ARG A 59 7.52 -0.69 -7.26
C ARG A 59 7.22 -1.12 -5.82
N LEU A 60 8.25 -1.23 -4.99
CA LEU A 60 8.08 -1.34 -3.55
C LEU A 60 7.92 0.07 -2.96
N LEU A 61 6.89 0.29 -2.15
CA LEU A 61 6.63 1.56 -1.49
C LEU A 61 6.88 1.41 0.02
N GLU A 62 7.55 2.39 0.61
CA GLU A 62 7.55 2.60 2.06
C GLU A 62 6.41 3.56 2.37
N LEU A 63 5.46 3.14 3.20
CA LEU A 63 4.22 3.84 3.51
C LEU A 63 4.12 4.14 4.99
N LYS A 64 3.39 5.21 5.33
CA LYS A 64 3.06 5.55 6.71
C LYS A 64 1.58 5.91 6.83
N LEU A 65 0.86 5.31 7.77
CA LEU A 65 -0.56 5.60 7.97
C LEU A 65 -0.75 7.07 8.37
N VAL A 66 -1.72 7.74 7.73
CA VAL A 66 -2.08 9.12 8.04
C VAL A 66 -2.82 9.19 9.38
N ASP A 67 -3.71 8.21 9.63
CA ASP A 67 -4.54 8.16 10.83
C ASP A 67 -3.79 7.66 12.09
N ASP A 68 -2.63 7.01 11.92
CA ASP A 68 -1.72 6.67 13.00
C ASP A 68 -0.28 7.11 12.68
N PRO A 69 0.06 8.39 12.90
CA PRO A 69 1.40 8.90 12.62
C PRO A 69 2.47 8.36 13.58
N LYS A 70 2.10 7.62 14.63
CA LYS A 70 3.04 6.94 15.53
C LYS A 70 3.36 5.52 15.06
N ALA A 71 2.54 4.94 14.18
CA ALA A 71 2.84 3.68 13.54
C ALA A 71 4.18 3.75 12.79
N LYS A 72 4.92 2.64 12.84
CA LYS A 72 6.15 2.51 12.05
C LYS A 72 5.79 2.45 10.57
N PRO A 73 6.63 3.03 9.69
CA PRO A 73 6.47 2.80 8.26
C PRO A 73 6.49 1.31 7.94
N PHE A 74 5.72 0.93 6.93
CA PHE A 74 5.59 -0.44 6.45
C PHE A 74 5.75 -0.46 4.93
N TYR A 75 5.82 -1.67 4.37
CA TYR A 75 6.09 -1.85 2.95
C TYR A 75 4.90 -2.45 2.22
N ALA A 76 4.61 -1.94 1.04
CA ALA A 76 3.60 -2.48 0.14
C ALA A 76 4.10 -2.49 -1.30
N ALA A 77 3.67 -3.48 -2.08
CA ALA A 77 3.82 -3.44 -3.52
C ALA A 77 2.90 -2.35 -4.10
N ALA A 78 3.35 -1.61 -5.10
CA ALA A 78 2.57 -0.54 -5.71
C ALA A 78 1.32 -1.09 -6.42
N SER A 79 1.36 -2.34 -6.88
CA SER A 79 0.18 -3.07 -7.38
C SER A 79 -0.93 -3.26 -6.32
N ASN A 80 -0.58 -3.13 -5.04
CA ASN A 80 -1.45 -3.33 -3.87
C ASN A 80 -1.83 -2.03 -3.15
N VAL A 81 -1.74 -0.90 -3.86
CA VAL A 81 -2.27 0.39 -3.40
C VAL A 81 -3.07 1.04 -4.52
N LEU A 82 -4.01 1.90 -4.15
CA LEU A 82 -4.75 2.76 -5.07
C LEU A 82 -4.26 4.19 -4.91
N VAL A 83 -4.17 4.91 -6.00
CA VAL A 83 -3.82 6.31 -6.00
C VAL A 83 -5.02 7.17 -6.34
N HIS A 84 -5.25 8.20 -5.54
CA HIS A 84 -6.17 9.27 -5.88
C HIS A 84 -5.80 9.92 -7.24
N PRO A 85 -6.70 9.94 -8.25
CA PRO A 85 -6.39 10.41 -9.60
C PRO A 85 -6.13 11.93 -9.69
N ALA A 86 -6.66 12.72 -8.76
CA ALA A 86 -6.45 14.17 -8.71
C ALA A 86 -5.20 14.60 -7.93
N GLN A 87 -4.47 13.68 -7.31
CA GLN A 87 -3.19 13.98 -6.67
C GLN A 87 -2.09 13.77 -7.73
N ALA A 88 -1.93 14.76 -8.60
CA ALA A 88 -0.69 14.93 -9.34
C ALA A 88 0.06 16.07 -8.66
N ALA A 89 1.32 15.82 -8.27
CA ALA A 89 2.21 16.82 -7.72
C ALA A 89 2.43 18.00 -8.68
#